data_AF-A0A960T5H9-F1
#
_entry.id   AF-A0A960T5H9-F1
#
_cell.length_a   1.000
_cell.length_b   1.000
_cell.length_c   1.000
_cell.angle_alpha   90.00
_cell.angle_beta   90.00
_cell.angle_gamma   90.00
#
_symmetry.space_group_name_H-M   'P 1'
#
loop_
_entity.id
_entity.type
_entity.pdbx_description
1 polymer ?
#
loop_
_entity_poly.entity_id
_entity_poly.type
_entity_poly.pdbx_seq_one_letter_code
_entity_poly.pdbx_strand_id
1 'polypeptide(L)'
;VEDKPIYFRLNIEGRCTWFEWGYDGENWTKIGPDFDTTTFSDEYCKFGEFTGTMVGIAVTDASLHEKTADFDFFDYEADETKPVD
;
A
#
# COMPACT_ATOMS: atom_id res chain seq x y z
N VAL A 1 -21.92 7.62 8.59
CA VAL A 1 -20.94 6.53 8.39
C VAL A 1 -20.84 5.83 9.72
N GLU A 2 -21.00 4.51 9.75
CA GLU A 2 -20.82 3.74 10.98
C GLU A 2 -19.36 3.79 11.41
N ASP A 3 -19.14 3.89 12.72
CA ASP A 3 -17.82 3.79 13.32
C ASP A 3 -17.42 2.32 13.37
N LYS A 4 -16.70 1.86 12.35
CA LYS A 4 -16.24 0.48 12.20
C LYS A 4 -14.87 0.43 11.53
N PRO A 5 -14.08 -0.64 11.78
CA PRO A 5 -12.79 -0.82 11.13
C PRO A 5 -12.90 -0.77 9.61
N ILE A 6 -11.85 -0.24 8.98
CA ILE A 6 -11.67 -0.26 7.54
C ILE A 6 -10.38 -1.01 7.23
N TYR A 7 -10.45 -1.90 6.25
CA TYR A 7 -9.33 -2.70 5.79
C TYR A 7 -8.79 -2.07 4.52
N PHE A 8 -7.47 -1.92 4.44
CA PHE A 8 -6.77 -1.50 3.23
C PHE A 8 -5.83 -2.61 2.77
N ARG A 9 -5.73 -2.78 1.46
CA ARG A 9 -4.82 -3.76 0.84
C ARG A 9 -4.08 -3.11 -0.32
N LEU A 10 -2.78 -3.36 -0.37
CA LEU A 10 -1.91 -3.09 -1.51
C LEU A 10 -1.56 -4.43 -2.14
N ASN A 11 -1.85 -4.61 -3.41
CA ASN A 11 -1.41 -5.78 -4.17
C ASN A 11 -0.29 -5.38 -5.12
N ILE A 12 0.71 -6.25 -5.22
CA ILE A 12 1.83 -6.10 -6.16
C ILE A 12 1.94 -7.41 -6.94
N GLU A 13 1.79 -7.33 -8.25
CA GLU A 13 1.95 -8.46 -9.16
C GLU A 13 2.85 -8.05 -10.32
N GLY A 14 4.11 -8.49 -10.28
CA GLY A 14 5.12 -8.13 -11.27
C GLY A 14 5.31 -6.62 -11.33
N ARG A 15 4.91 -6.02 -12.46
CA ARG A 15 5.00 -4.57 -12.73
C ARG A 15 3.69 -3.83 -12.50
N CYS A 16 2.68 -4.49 -11.93
CA CYS A 16 1.37 -3.93 -11.67
C CYS A 16 1.12 -3.79 -10.16
N THR A 17 0.66 -2.62 -9.74
CA THR A 17 0.29 -2.34 -8.36
C THR A 17 -1.12 -1.76 -8.30
N TRP A 18 -1.95 -2.21 -7.36
CA TRP A 18 -3.27 -1.62 -7.13
C TRP A 18 -3.68 -1.65 -5.66
N PHE A 19 -4.57 -0.73 -5.31
CA PHE A 19 -5.11 -0.57 -3.97
C PHE A 19 -6.55 -1.06 -3.90
N GLU A 20 -6.92 -1.62 -2.75
CA GLU A 20 -8.26 -2.08 -2.44
C GLU A 20 -8.65 -1.71 -1.01
N TRP A 21 -9.96 -1.67 -0.76
CA TRP A 21 -10.50 -1.51 0.59
C TRP A 21 -11.75 -2.37 0.82
N GLY A 22 -12.07 -2.60 2.08
CA GLY A 22 -13.27 -3.33 2.51
C GLY A 22 -13.62 -3.07 3.98
N TYR A 23 -14.78 -3.56 4.42
CA TYR A 23 -15.23 -3.46 5.81
C TYR A 23 -15.08 -4.75 6.62
N ASP A 24 -14.83 -5.88 5.95
CA ASP A 24 -14.84 -7.22 6.54
C ASP A 24 -13.51 -7.98 6.32
N GLY A 25 -12.58 -7.42 5.53
CA GLY A 25 -11.34 -8.10 5.13
C GLY A 25 -11.54 -9.22 4.09
N GLU A 26 -12.76 -9.42 3.60
CA GLU A 26 -13.11 -10.50 2.66
C GLU A 26 -13.59 -9.92 1.31
N ASN A 27 -14.46 -8.91 1.35
CA ASN A 27 -15.02 -8.26 0.19
C ASN A 27 -14.27 -6.97 -0.12
N TRP A 28 -13.55 -6.99 -1.24
CA TRP A 28 -12.64 -5.93 -1.63
C TRP A 28 -13.19 -5.09 -2.79
N THR A 29 -13.05 -3.78 -2.67
CA THR A 29 -13.36 -2.80 -3.71
C THR A 29 -12.08 -2.12 -4.16
N LYS A 30 -11.79 -2.17 -5.47
CA LYS A 30 -10.61 -1.54 -6.07
C LYS A 30 -10.68 -0.01 -5.98
N ILE A 31 -9.54 0.61 -5.70
CA ILE A 31 -9.35 2.06 -5.62
C ILE A 31 -8.51 2.50 -6.83
N GLY A 32 -9.13 3.23 -7.75
CA GLY A 32 -8.42 3.80 -8.89
C GLY A 32 -7.92 2.75 -9.91
N PRO A 33 -6.98 3.15 -10.78
CA PRO A 33 -6.42 2.29 -11.81
C PRO A 33 -5.30 1.38 -11.27
N ASP A 34 -4.76 0.57 -12.16
CA ASP A 34 -3.47 -0.08 -11.97
C ASP A 34 -2.34 0.95 -12.13
N PHE A 35 -1.31 0.82 -11.29
CA PHE A 35 -0.11 1.64 -11.29
C PHE A 35 1.09 0.80 -11.75
N ASP A 36 2.03 1.45 -12.43
CA ASP A 36 3.29 0.83 -12.85
C ASP A 36 4.26 0.77 -11.66
N THR A 37 4.49 -0.44 -11.15
CA THR A 37 5.38 -0.69 -10.01
C THR A 37 6.82 -0.28 -10.28
N THR A 38 7.26 -0.28 -11.55
CA THR A 38 8.65 0.06 -11.92
C THR A 38 8.99 1.51 -11.61
N THR A 39 7.98 2.37 -11.44
CA THR A 39 8.17 3.77 -11.04
C THR A 39 8.72 3.93 -9.61
N PHE A 40 8.69 2.87 -8.80
CA PHE A 40 9.25 2.86 -7.44
C PHE A 40 10.67 2.28 -7.36
N SER A 41 11.35 2.05 -8.49
CA SER A 41 12.71 1.51 -8.53
C SER A 41 13.79 2.59 -8.52
N ASP A 42 14.99 2.21 -8.11
CA ASP A 42 16.16 3.09 -8.09
C ASP A 42 16.50 3.62 -9.51
N GLU A 43 16.20 2.85 -10.56
CA GLU A 43 16.41 3.24 -11.97
C GLU A 43 15.43 4.32 -12.44
N TYR A 44 14.23 4.39 -11.87
CA TYR A 44 13.29 5.45 -12.19
C TYR A 44 13.71 6.78 -11.54
N CYS A 45 14.44 6.74 -10.42
CA CYS A 45 14.90 7.92 -9.73
C CYS A 45 15.95 8.70 -10.54
N LYS A 46 15.75 10.04 -10.60
CA LYS A 46 16.50 10.94 -11.48
C LYS A 46 18.02 10.90 -11.30
N PHE A 47 18.49 10.61 -10.10
CA PHE A 47 19.91 10.69 -9.74
C PHE A 47 20.52 9.34 -9.36
N GLY A 48 19.76 8.24 -9.48
CA GLY A 48 20.10 6.96 -8.87
C GLY A 48 20.00 7.06 -7.35
N GLU A 49 19.12 6.27 -6.76
CA GLU A 49 18.94 6.17 -5.32
C GLU A 49 19.36 4.76 -4.85
N PHE A 50 19.55 4.56 -3.55
CA PHE A 50 20.11 3.31 -3.00
C PHE A 50 19.21 2.72 -1.90
N THR A 51 17.91 3.02 -1.94
CA THR A 51 16.96 2.57 -0.93
C THR A 51 16.12 1.41 -1.41
N GLY A 52 15.46 1.55 -2.56
CA GLY A 52 14.36 0.67 -2.97
C GLY A 52 13.01 1.02 -2.33
N THR A 53 11.97 0.34 -2.82
CA THR A 53 10.56 0.55 -2.47
C THR A 53 10.22 0.04 -1.06
N MET A 54 9.38 0.78 -0.35
CA MET A 54 8.81 0.37 0.93
C MET A 54 7.28 0.44 0.89
N VAL A 55 6.62 -0.44 1.65
CA VAL A 55 5.20 -0.34 1.99
C VAL A 55 5.07 -0.09 3.48
N GLY A 56 4.12 0.75 3.87
CA GLY A 56 3.88 1.05 5.27
C GLY A 56 2.57 1.79 5.49
N ILE A 57 2.29 2.05 6.76
CA ILE A 57 1.14 2.80 7.22
C ILE A 57 1.64 4.10 7.84
N ALA A 58 0.96 5.20 7.53
CA ALA A 58 1.22 6.49 8.14
C ALA A 58 -0.08 7.20 8.50
N VAL A 59 -0.05 7.94 9.61
CA VAL A 59 -1.06 8.93 9.95
C VAL A 59 -0.41 10.31 9.88
N THR A 60 -1.13 11.28 9.34
CA THR A 60 -0.64 12.66 9.28
C THR A 60 -1.77 13.62 9.57
N ASP A 61 -1.66 14.33 10.69
CA ASP A 61 -2.48 15.50 11.02
C ASP A 61 -1.63 16.75 10.86
N ALA A 62 -1.51 17.26 9.64
CA ALA A 62 -0.66 18.42 9.35
C ALA A 62 -1.16 19.74 9.97
N SER A 63 -2.32 19.73 10.63
CA SER A 63 -2.93 20.94 11.20
C SER A 63 -2.57 21.10 12.66
N LEU A 64 -3.08 20.19 13.51
CA LEU A 64 -2.99 20.34 14.96
C LEU A 64 -2.10 19.29 15.63
N HIS A 65 -1.72 18.23 14.90
CA HIS A 65 -0.99 17.07 15.44
C HIS A 65 -1.67 16.42 16.66
N GLU A 66 -3.01 16.42 16.69
CA GLU A 66 -3.80 15.89 17.83
C GLU A 66 -4.64 14.67 17.44
N LYS A 67 -4.76 14.37 16.15
CA LYS A 67 -5.51 13.20 15.67
C LYS A 67 -4.63 11.97 15.62
N THR A 68 -5.13 10.89 16.20
CA THR A 68 -4.56 9.55 16.13
C THR A 68 -5.32 8.71 15.10
N ALA A 69 -4.63 7.70 14.57
CA ALA A 69 -5.25 6.59 13.88
C ALA A 69 -4.69 5.32 14.51
N ASP A 70 -5.58 4.44 14.93
CA ASP A 70 -5.21 3.18 15.55
C ASP A 70 -5.24 2.09 14.48
N PHE A 71 -4.15 1.33 14.40
CA PHE A 71 -3.98 0.26 13.42
C PHE A 71 -3.86 -1.07 14.16
N ASP A 72 -4.84 -1.95 13.96
CA ASP A 72 -4.90 -3.24 14.66
C ASP A 72 -3.78 -4.20 14.21
N PHE A 73 -3.44 -4.18 12.91
CA PHE A 73 -2.43 -5.06 12.33
C PHE A 73 -1.83 -4.47 11.04
N PHE A 74 -0.71 -5.07 10.63
CA PHE A 74 -0.08 -4.85 9.33
C PHE A 74 0.42 -6.20 8.83
N ASP A 75 -0.28 -6.76 7.84
CA ASP A 75 0.07 -8.06 7.26
C ASP A 75 0.88 -7.88 5.97
N TYR A 76 1.97 -8.64 5.87
CA TYR A 76 2.81 -8.71 4.68
C TYR A 76 2.89 -10.17 4.23
N GLU A 77 2.30 -10.45 3.07
CA GLU A 77 2.30 -11.77 2.44
C GLU A 77 3.04 -11.69 1.11
N ALA A 78 4.01 -12.58 0.91
CA ALA A 78 4.80 -12.66 -0.31
C ALA A 78 5.00 -14.11 -0.74
N ASP A 79 4.86 -14.37 -2.05
CA ASP A 79 5.35 -15.59 -2.67
C ASP A 79 6.76 -15.35 -3.21
N GLU A 80 7.77 -15.69 -2.41
CA GLU A 80 9.18 -15.53 -2.77
C GLU A 80 9.65 -16.48 -3.88
N THR A 81 8.81 -17.45 -4.28
CA THR A 81 9.15 -18.41 -5.33
C THR A 81 8.62 -17.99 -6.70
N LYS A 82 7.68 -17.04 -6.74
CA LYS A 82 7.07 -16.56 -7.97
C LYS A 82 8.08 -15.74 -8.78
N PRO A 83 8.28 -16.04 -10.08
CA PRO A 83 9.09 -15.19 -10.94
C PRO A 83 8.42 -13.81 -11.12
N VAL A 84 9.22 -12.80 -11.41
CA VAL A 84 8.70 -11.49 -11.82
C VAL A 84 8.27 -11.61 -13.28
N ASP A 85 6.96 -11.71 -13.51
CA ASP A 85 6.34 -11.60 -14.85
C ASP A 85 6.32 -10.14 -15.34
#